data_AF-A0A4P8XYQ6-F1
#
_entry.id   AF-A0A4P8XYQ6-F1
#
_cell.length_a   1.000
_cell.length_b   1.000
_cell.length_c   1.000
_cell.angle_alpha   90.00
_cell.angle_beta   90.00
_cell.angle_gamma   90.00
#
_symmetry.space_group_name_H-M   'P 1'
#
loop_
_entity.id
_entity.type
_entity.pdbx_description
1 polymer ?
#
loop_
_entity_poly.entity_id
_entity_poly.type
_entity_poly.pdbx_seq_one_letter_code
_entity_poly.pdbx_strand_id
1 'polypeptide(L)'
;MEKAVWSPQMIKVAEWNIHMMANVVEKFPYIIEETLEIKNYFYDIIVLVEYKQNIEFEKKLQNIGYRVFTNSPLKKKNEELITIKEDLINEVVEVNKNIPLNVGEIHPNFLHVKFKRKDGKIFNIIGIRNLYGEDYRLQMEAIKRYLAKIVDEDIIVVGDFNVISSNIEKFLPANFRTYQPRHNRSLYNTENFINNYSYFFTEKDKHIIKGMNALDFCISNMEGITNLSYSWDFINHCNVYPKKSTIERNVTKLNIPVGYPDHALFTFVVDI
;
A
#
# COMPACT_ATOMS: atom_id res chain seq x y z
N MET A 1 18.26 37.25 16.39
CA MET A 1 18.40 35.79 16.49
C MET A 1 17.43 35.17 15.52
N GLU A 2 17.94 34.71 14.39
CA GLU A 2 17.19 33.96 13.39
C GLU A 2 16.61 32.71 14.05
N LYS A 3 15.28 32.55 13.99
CA LYS A 3 14.63 31.29 14.33
C LYS A 3 15.15 30.26 13.33
N ALA A 4 15.73 29.19 13.84
CA ALA A 4 16.14 28.04 13.05
C ALA A 4 15.04 27.66 12.06
N VAL A 5 15.40 27.70 10.78
CA VAL A 5 14.60 27.21 9.66
C VAL A 5 14.32 25.74 9.93
N TRP A 6 13.03 25.40 10.01
CA TRP A 6 12.57 24.04 10.25
C TRP A 6 13.12 23.10 9.18
N SER A 7 13.62 21.93 9.63
CA SER A 7 13.89 20.77 8.77
C SER A 7 12.67 20.49 7.89
N PRO A 8 12.84 20.05 6.63
CA PRO A 8 11.72 19.48 5.88
C PRO A 8 11.12 18.37 6.74
N GLN A 9 9.82 18.47 7.01
CA GLN A 9 9.11 17.39 7.68
C GLN A 9 9.03 16.27 6.64
N MET A 10 9.42 15.06 6.99
CA MET A 10 9.34 13.91 6.09
C MET A 10 8.19 13.03 6.59
N ILE A 11 7.24 12.69 5.72
CA ILE A 11 6.19 11.71 6.04
C ILE A 11 6.64 10.35 5.51
N LYS A 12 6.80 9.37 6.39
CA LYS A 12 7.07 7.97 6.04
C LYS A 12 5.77 7.23 5.79
N VAL A 13 5.62 6.65 4.61
CA VAL A 13 4.44 5.90 4.21
C VAL A 13 4.81 4.43 4.01
N ALA A 14 3.96 3.55 4.54
CA ALA A 14 3.98 2.12 4.28
C ALA A 14 2.66 1.71 3.61
N GLU A 15 2.73 0.93 2.55
CA GLU A 15 1.60 0.25 1.94
C GLU A 15 1.88 -1.24 1.85
N TRP A 16 0.85 -2.05 2.10
CA TRP A 16 0.99 -3.49 2.02
C TRP A 16 -0.31 -4.21 1.66
N ASN A 17 -0.28 -4.99 0.57
CA ASN A 17 -1.23 -6.08 0.39
C ASN A 17 -0.87 -7.25 1.31
N ILE A 18 -1.75 -7.48 2.28
CA ILE A 18 -1.54 -8.43 3.36
C ILE A 18 -2.36 -9.72 3.20
N HIS A 19 -3.16 -9.81 2.13
CA HIS A 19 -3.88 -11.03 1.72
C HIS A 19 -4.74 -11.68 2.81
N MET A 20 -5.33 -10.86 3.69
CA MET A 20 -6.23 -11.30 4.76
C MET A 20 -7.69 -11.38 4.36
N MET A 21 -8.02 -11.19 3.09
CA MET A 21 -9.40 -10.99 2.62
C MET A 21 -10.46 -11.95 3.16
N ALA A 22 -10.10 -13.19 3.53
CA ALA A 22 -11.01 -14.21 4.05
C ALA A 22 -10.65 -14.77 5.42
N ASN A 23 -9.42 -14.57 5.94
CA ASN A 23 -8.98 -15.20 7.19
C ASN A 23 -7.94 -14.37 7.95
N VAL A 24 -8.07 -14.34 9.27
CA VAL A 24 -7.05 -13.82 10.19
C VAL A 24 -6.33 -15.03 10.78
N VAL A 25 -5.09 -15.30 10.37
CA VAL A 25 -4.32 -16.40 10.96
C VAL A 25 -3.75 -15.98 12.32
N GLU A 26 -3.62 -16.91 13.27
CA GLU A 26 -3.32 -16.62 14.68
C GLU A 26 -2.01 -15.83 14.89
N LYS A 27 -0.95 -16.14 14.12
CA LYS A 27 0.34 -15.44 14.21
C LYS A 27 0.39 -14.12 13.44
N PHE A 28 -0.68 -13.77 12.74
CA PHE A 28 -0.65 -12.66 11.80
C PHE A 28 -0.47 -11.28 12.43
N PRO A 29 -1.16 -10.92 13.54
CA PRO A 29 -0.94 -9.63 14.18
C PRO A 29 0.53 -9.40 14.51
N TYR A 30 1.24 -10.45 14.94
CA TYR A 30 2.67 -10.39 15.22
C TYR A 30 3.52 -10.12 13.97
N ILE A 31 3.25 -10.82 12.85
CA ILE A 31 4.00 -10.60 11.59
C ILE A 31 3.86 -9.14 11.14
N ILE A 32 2.63 -8.61 11.16
CA ILE A 32 2.39 -7.20 10.81
C ILE A 32 3.13 -6.26 11.76
N GLU A 33 2.99 -6.49 13.06
CA GLU A 33 3.54 -5.59 14.06
C GLU A 33 5.06 -5.46 13.99
N GLU A 34 5.76 -6.59 13.81
CA GLU A 34 7.22 -6.59 13.71
C GLU A 34 7.67 -6.05 12.36
N THR A 35 7.01 -6.41 11.25
CA THR A 35 7.39 -5.93 9.91
C THR A 35 7.18 -4.42 9.75
N LEU A 36 6.09 -3.88 10.31
CA LEU A 36 5.79 -2.44 10.28
C LEU A 36 6.43 -1.67 11.43
N GLU A 37 7.22 -2.34 12.27
CA GLU A 37 7.83 -1.77 13.46
C GLU A 37 6.83 -0.97 14.33
N ILE A 38 5.62 -1.50 14.52
CA ILE A 38 4.50 -0.81 15.16
C ILE A 38 4.87 -0.29 16.56
N LYS A 39 5.66 -1.07 17.31
CA LYS A 39 6.16 -0.67 18.65
C LYS A 39 7.11 0.53 18.59
N ASN A 40 7.86 0.67 17.50
CA ASN A 40 8.79 1.78 17.30
C ASN A 40 8.10 3.02 16.70
N TYR A 41 6.80 2.93 16.39
CA TYR A 41 6.02 4.04 15.84
C TYR A 41 6.68 4.62 14.57
N PHE A 42 7.19 3.73 13.72
CA PHE A 42 8.15 4.09 12.67
C PHE A 42 7.52 4.83 11.48
N TYR A 43 6.39 4.35 10.96
CA TYR A 43 5.70 4.93 9.80
C TYR A 43 4.65 5.95 10.20
N ASP A 44 4.57 7.08 9.49
CA ASP A 44 3.58 8.12 9.79
C ASP A 44 2.19 7.79 9.24
N ILE A 45 2.17 7.09 8.10
CA ILE A 45 0.96 6.59 7.44
C ILE A 45 1.18 5.13 7.07
N ILE A 46 0.20 4.28 7.36
CA ILE A 46 0.19 2.88 6.97
C ILE A 46 -1.13 2.60 6.24
N VAL A 47 -1.03 1.98 5.07
CA VAL A 47 -2.16 1.52 4.26
C VAL A 47 -2.09 0.01 4.09
N LEU A 48 -3.10 -0.71 4.53
CA LEU A 48 -3.21 -2.16 4.35
C LEU A 48 -4.37 -2.46 3.41
N VAL A 49 -4.10 -3.22 2.36
CA VAL A 49 -5.11 -3.70 1.41
C VAL A 49 -5.28 -5.21 1.53
N GLU A 50 -6.46 -5.69 1.12
CA GLU A 50 -6.93 -7.04 1.47
C GLU A 50 -6.92 -7.31 2.98
N TYR A 51 -7.15 -6.27 3.78
CA TYR A 51 -7.30 -6.37 5.21
C TYR A 51 -8.60 -7.09 5.59
N LYS A 52 -8.60 -7.64 6.79
CA LYS A 52 -9.79 -8.12 7.47
C LYS A 52 -9.86 -7.44 8.84
N GLN A 53 -10.95 -6.73 9.09
CA GLN A 53 -11.18 -6.02 10.34
C GLN A 53 -10.82 -6.87 11.56
N ASN A 54 -9.96 -6.31 12.40
CA ASN A 54 -9.43 -6.89 13.61
C ASN A 54 -9.42 -5.81 14.70
N ILE A 55 -10.44 -5.85 15.54
CA ILE A 55 -10.68 -4.84 16.59
C ILE A 55 -9.51 -4.75 17.56
N GLU A 56 -8.83 -5.86 17.86
CA GLU A 56 -7.69 -5.86 18.80
C GLU A 56 -6.49 -5.10 18.21
N PHE A 57 -6.15 -5.40 16.96
CA PHE A 57 -5.08 -4.71 16.24
C PHE A 57 -5.40 -3.22 16.06
N GLU A 58 -6.64 -2.89 15.68
CA GLU A 58 -7.08 -1.50 15.51
C GLU A 58 -7.00 -0.71 16.83
N LYS A 59 -7.45 -1.30 17.94
CA LYS A 59 -7.31 -0.68 19.27
C LYS A 59 -5.86 -0.48 19.66
N LYS A 60 -4.98 -1.43 19.31
CA LYS A 60 -3.55 -1.30 19.60
C LYS A 60 -2.92 -0.12 18.86
N LEU A 61 -3.24 0.05 17.57
CA LEU A 61 -2.83 1.21 16.78
C LEU A 61 -3.34 2.52 17.40
N GLN A 62 -4.60 2.55 17.83
CA GLN A 62 -5.17 3.71 18.53
C GLN A 62 -4.43 4.03 19.83
N ASN A 63 -4.15 3.01 20.65
CA ASN A 63 -3.48 3.18 21.94
C ASN A 63 -2.05 3.73 21.82
N ILE A 64 -1.38 3.50 20.69
CA ILE A 64 -0.03 4.04 20.43
C ILE A 64 -0.05 5.36 19.67
N GLY A 65 -1.23 5.96 19.46
CA GLY A 65 -1.36 7.29 18.87
C GLY A 65 -1.54 7.32 17.36
N TYR A 66 -2.19 6.32 16.76
CA TYR A 66 -2.72 6.45 15.40
C TYR A 66 -4.23 6.66 15.38
N ARG A 67 -4.72 7.45 14.43
CA ARG A 67 -6.11 7.35 13.96
C ARG A 67 -6.23 6.19 12.98
N VAL A 68 -7.32 5.44 13.09
CA VAL A 68 -7.57 4.24 12.26
C VAL A 68 -8.86 4.45 11.49
N PHE A 69 -8.80 4.21 10.18
CA PHE A 69 -9.92 4.30 9.25
C PHE A 69 -10.01 2.98 8.48
N THR A 70 -11.22 2.45 8.36
CA THR A 70 -11.47 1.23 7.59
C THR A 70 -12.68 1.41 6.67
N ASN A 71 -12.67 0.73 5.53
CA ASN A 71 -13.90 0.51 4.78
C ASN A 71 -14.55 -0.82 5.17
N SER A 72 -15.81 -1.00 4.78
CA SER A 72 -16.53 -2.25 4.96
C SER A 72 -17.30 -2.49 3.65
N PRO A 73 -16.66 -3.10 2.64
CA PRO A 73 -17.27 -3.29 1.34
C PRO A 73 -18.48 -4.21 1.47
N LEU A 74 -19.46 -4.07 0.58
CA LEU A 74 -20.75 -4.77 0.63
C LEU A 74 -20.63 -6.32 0.72
N LYS A 75 -19.51 -6.89 0.27
CA LYS A 75 -19.23 -8.34 0.32
C LYS A 75 -18.31 -8.77 1.48
N LYS A 76 -17.92 -7.86 2.39
CA LYS A 76 -17.05 -8.09 3.57
C LYS A 76 -15.72 -8.82 3.29
N LYS A 77 -15.16 -8.59 2.11
CA LYS A 77 -13.86 -9.12 1.65
C LYS A 77 -13.07 -7.97 1.04
N ASN A 78 -11.75 -8.07 1.09
CA ASN A 78 -10.83 -7.08 0.57
C ASN A 78 -11.00 -5.68 1.21
N GLU A 79 -11.11 -5.63 2.54
CA GLU A 79 -11.19 -4.35 3.25
C GLU A 79 -9.86 -3.60 3.13
N GLU A 80 -9.92 -2.30 3.34
CA GLU A 80 -8.76 -1.42 3.44
C GLU A 80 -8.71 -0.82 4.84
N LEU A 81 -7.50 -0.74 5.38
CA LEU A 81 -7.19 0.03 6.57
C LEU A 81 -6.21 1.13 6.20
N ILE A 82 -6.56 2.37 6.53
CA ILE A 82 -5.63 3.49 6.54
C ILE A 82 -5.46 3.90 7.99
N THR A 83 -4.21 4.00 8.43
CA THR A 83 -3.90 4.54 9.74
C THR A 83 -2.84 5.62 9.65
N ILE A 84 -3.04 6.68 10.42
CA ILE A 84 -2.28 7.94 10.33
C ILE A 84 -1.95 8.38 11.74
N LYS A 85 -0.69 8.73 12.01
CA LYS A 85 -0.29 9.26 13.32
C LYS A 85 -1.16 10.44 13.71
N GLU A 86 -1.67 10.44 14.93
CA GLU A 86 -2.52 11.53 15.42
C GLU A 86 -1.81 12.88 15.34
N ASP A 87 -0.51 12.90 15.57
CA ASP A 87 0.30 14.11 15.51
C ASP A 87 0.46 14.72 14.13
N LEU A 88 0.13 13.99 13.06
CA LEU A 88 0.09 14.51 11.70
C LEU A 88 -1.25 15.22 11.39
N ILE A 89 -2.31 14.87 12.11
CA ILE A 89 -3.68 15.34 11.85
C ILE A 89 -4.03 16.50 12.78
N ASN A 90 -4.37 17.64 12.19
CA ASN A 90 -5.07 18.71 12.91
C ASN A 90 -6.59 18.46 12.89
N GLU A 91 -7.13 18.10 11.73
CA GLU A 91 -8.57 17.88 11.53
C GLU A 91 -8.80 16.83 10.44
N VAL A 92 -9.71 15.88 10.68
CA VAL A 92 -10.20 15.00 9.62
C VAL A 92 -11.32 15.73 8.88
N VAL A 93 -11.09 16.01 7.60
CA VAL A 93 -12.04 16.78 6.78
C VAL A 93 -13.07 15.86 6.14
N GLU A 94 -12.64 14.70 5.63
CA GLU A 94 -13.52 13.78 4.93
C GLU A 94 -12.99 12.34 4.98
N VAL A 95 -13.90 11.37 5.06
CA VAL A 95 -13.60 9.95 4.90
C VAL A 95 -14.56 9.37 3.87
N ASN A 96 -14.04 9.05 2.69
CA ASN A 96 -14.81 8.52 1.58
C ASN A 96 -14.52 7.04 1.38
N LYS A 97 -15.59 6.23 1.32
CA LYS A 97 -15.50 4.77 1.15
C LYS A 97 -16.02 4.29 -0.20
N ASN A 98 -16.51 5.22 -1.02
CA ASN A 98 -17.14 4.93 -2.30
C ASN A 98 -16.69 5.96 -3.34
N ILE A 99 -16.64 5.54 -4.60
CA ILE A 99 -16.39 6.39 -5.75
C ILE A 99 -17.71 6.43 -6.53
N PRO A 100 -18.30 7.62 -6.76
CA PRO A 100 -19.49 7.71 -7.61
C PRO A 100 -19.12 7.23 -9.02
N LEU A 101 -19.79 6.20 -9.54
CA LEU A 101 -19.49 5.60 -10.85
C LEU A 101 -20.37 6.16 -11.98
N ASN A 102 -19.81 6.25 -13.18
CA ASN A 102 -20.56 6.41 -14.42
C ASN A 102 -20.98 5.04 -15.00
N VAL A 103 -21.88 5.06 -15.99
CA VAL A 103 -22.31 3.84 -16.69
C VAL A 103 -21.10 3.10 -17.28
N GLY A 104 -20.96 1.82 -16.93
CA GLY A 104 -19.89 0.95 -17.42
C GLY A 104 -18.59 1.02 -16.63
N GLU A 105 -18.44 1.91 -15.65
CA GLU A 105 -17.28 1.90 -14.75
C GLU A 105 -17.42 0.82 -13.67
N ILE A 106 -16.28 0.35 -13.15
CA ILE A 106 -16.20 -0.66 -12.10
C ILE A 106 -15.55 -0.03 -10.88
N HIS A 107 -16.11 -0.30 -9.70
CA HIS A 107 -15.60 0.21 -8.43
C HIS A 107 -14.45 -0.69 -7.95
N PRO A 108 -13.21 -0.19 -7.83
CA PRO A 108 -12.17 -0.90 -7.08
C PRO A 108 -12.48 -0.81 -5.59
N ASN A 109 -11.90 -1.65 -4.74
CA ASN A 109 -11.95 -1.27 -3.32
C ASN A 109 -11.21 0.05 -3.14
N PHE A 110 -11.76 0.87 -2.26
CA PHE A 110 -11.37 2.25 -2.10
C PHE A 110 -11.63 2.74 -0.68
N LEU A 111 -10.63 3.43 -0.13
CA LEU A 111 -10.75 4.21 1.09
C LEU A 111 -9.93 5.49 0.92
N HIS A 112 -10.58 6.64 1.05
CA HIS A 112 -9.94 7.95 1.02
C HIS A 112 -10.12 8.65 2.36
N VAL A 113 -9.00 9.13 2.92
CA VAL A 113 -8.98 10.00 4.09
C VAL A 113 -8.36 11.34 3.69
N LYS A 114 -9.18 12.39 3.78
CA LYS A 114 -8.77 13.78 3.62
C LYS A 114 -8.63 14.42 4.98
N PHE A 115 -7.48 15.01 5.25
CA PHE A 115 -7.23 15.66 6.53
C PHE A 115 -6.43 16.94 6.34
N LYS A 116 -6.59 17.85 7.30
CA LYS A 116 -5.77 19.03 7.45
C LYS A 116 -4.61 18.69 8.38
N ARG A 117 -3.39 18.99 7.94
CA ARG A 117 -2.18 18.86 8.75
C ARG A 117 -2.05 19.98 9.78
N LYS A 118 -1.11 19.84 10.73
CA LYS A 118 -0.80 20.87 11.73
C LYS A 118 -0.30 22.20 11.14
N ASP A 119 0.32 22.18 9.97
CA ASP A 119 0.70 23.39 9.22
C ASP A 119 -0.47 24.00 8.41
N GLY A 120 -1.64 23.37 8.46
CA GLY A 120 -2.87 23.85 7.84
C GLY A 120 -3.07 23.43 6.39
N LYS A 121 -2.13 22.72 5.77
CA LYS A 121 -2.29 22.18 4.41
C LYS A 121 -3.24 20.99 4.38
N ILE A 122 -3.97 20.83 3.28
CA ILE A 122 -4.82 19.66 3.02
C ILE A 122 -3.96 18.54 2.46
N PHE A 123 -4.17 17.33 2.97
CA PHE A 123 -3.48 16.13 2.52
C PHE A 123 -4.50 15.00 2.34
N ASN A 124 -4.39 14.29 1.23
CA ASN A 124 -5.28 13.19 0.86
C ASN A 124 -4.46 11.89 0.76
N ILE A 125 -4.87 10.88 1.53
CA ILE A 125 -4.35 9.52 1.38
C ILE A 125 -5.46 8.59 0.92
N ILE A 126 -5.20 7.83 -0.14
CA ILE A 126 -6.15 6.92 -0.76
C ILE A 126 -5.53 5.52 -0.84
N GLY A 127 -6.20 4.55 -0.22
CA GLY A 127 -5.95 3.13 -0.39
C GLY A 127 -6.83 2.57 -1.51
N ILE A 128 -6.25 1.77 -2.40
CA ILE A 128 -6.96 1.14 -3.52
C ILE A 128 -6.60 -0.34 -3.65
N ARG A 129 -7.61 -1.16 -3.98
CA ARG A 129 -7.41 -2.50 -4.51
C ARG A 129 -8.19 -2.70 -5.80
N ASN A 130 -7.50 -2.75 -6.93
CA ASN A 130 -8.14 -3.13 -8.20
C ASN A 130 -8.54 -4.61 -8.18
N LEU A 131 -9.79 -4.91 -8.48
CA LEU A 131 -10.32 -6.26 -8.42
C LEU A 131 -9.74 -7.14 -9.55
N TYR A 132 -9.20 -8.30 -9.17
CA TYR A 132 -8.71 -9.30 -10.12
C TYR A 132 -9.85 -9.89 -10.94
N GLY A 133 -9.64 -10.08 -12.24
CA GLY A 133 -10.64 -10.62 -13.17
C GLY A 133 -11.62 -9.59 -13.74
N GLU A 134 -11.60 -8.36 -13.22
CA GLU A 134 -12.34 -7.23 -13.77
C GLU A 134 -11.46 -6.42 -14.76
N ASP A 135 -12.08 -5.63 -15.64
CA ASP A 135 -11.30 -4.75 -16.53
C ASP A 135 -10.70 -3.58 -15.73
N TYR A 136 -9.41 -3.65 -15.48
CA TYR A 136 -8.67 -2.61 -14.78
C TYR A 136 -8.81 -1.23 -15.45
N ARG A 137 -9.05 -1.15 -16.76
CA ARG A 137 -9.23 0.13 -17.45
C ARG A 137 -10.48 0.84 -16.96
N LEU A 138 -11.58 0.11 -16.78
CA LEU A 138 -12.85 0.64 -16.28
C LEU A 138 -12.74 1.09 -14.81
N GLN A 139 -11.92 0.39 -14.02
CA GLN A 139 -11.58 0.82 -12.65
C GLN A 139 -10.75 2.10 -12.68
N MET A 140 -9.75 2.19 -13.56
CA MET A 140 -8.89 3.36 -13.66
C MET A 140 -9.58 4.60 -14.23
N GLU A 141 -10.57 4.47 -15.11
CA GLU A 141 -11.38 5.63 -15.54
C GLU A 141 -12.16 6.24 -14.36
N ALA A 142 -12.71 5.40 -13.48
CA ALA A 142 -13.36 5.87 -12.25
C ALA A 142 -12.36 6.60 -11.33
N ILE A 143 -11.15 6.05 -11.15
CA ILE A 143 -10.08 6.68 -10.37
C ILE A 143 -9.67 8.01 -10.97
N LYS A 144 -9.38 8.07 -12.27
CA LYS A 144 -9.00 9.29 -12.99
C LYS A 144 -10.00 10.41 -12.76
N ARG A 145 -11.29 10.12 -12.94
CA ARG A 145 -12.37 11.09 -12.75
C ARG A 145 -12.50 11.52 -11.30
N TYR A 146 -12.27 10.63 -10.35
CA TYR A 146 -12.24 10.97 -8.93
C TYR A 146 -11.08 11.91 -8.60
N LEU A 147 -9.86 11.57 -9.03
CA LEU A 147 -8.66 12.39 -8.81
C LEU A 147 -8.75 13.77 -9.45
N ALA A 148 -9.38 13.88 -10.63
CA ALA A 148 -9.59 15.16 -11.29
C ALA A 148 -10.43 16.16 -10.47
N LYS A 149 -11.26 15.69 -9.51
CA LYS A 149 -12.06 16.57 -8.64
C LYS A 149 -11.28 17.20 -7.50
N ILE A 150 -10.14 16.61 -7.15
CA ILE A 150 -9.29 17.01 -6.01
C ILE A 150 -7.87 17.36 -6.47
N VAL A 151 -7.67 17.53 -7.78
CA VAL A 151 -6.37 17.64 -8.46
C VAL A 151 -5.44 18.74 -7.93
N ASP A 152 -6.00 19.78 -7.31
CA ASP A 152 -5.29 20.93 -6.76
C ASP A 152 -4.81 20.72 -5.31
N GLU A 153 -5.05 19.55 -4.72
CA GLU A 153 -4.67 19.20 -3.35
C GLU A 153 -3.52 18.17 -3.35
N ASP A 154 -2.74 18.10 -2.27
CA ASP A 154 -1.69 17.09 -2.12
C ASP A 154 -2.31 15.70 -1.99
N ILE A 155 -2.00 14.78 -2.92
CA ILE A 155 -2.63 13.46 -2.99
C ILE A 155 -1.59 12.36 -3.09
N ILE A 156 -1.82 11.31 -2.30
CA ILE A 156 -1.13 10.03 -2.41
C ILE A 156 -2.19 8.94 -2.57
N VAL A 157 -2.00 8.12 -3.59
CA VAL A 157 -2.77 6.90 -3.82
C VAL A 157 -1.83 5.72 -3.81
N VAL A 158 -2.10 4.72 -2.98
CA VAL A 158 -1.27 3.52 -2.82
C VAL A 158 -2.15 2.29 -2.66
N GLY A 159 -1.60 1.13 -2.98
CA GLY A 159 -2.28 -0.16 -2.83
C GLY A 159 -1.88 -1.13 -3.92
N ASP A 160 -2.66 -2.19 -4.07
CA ASP A 160 -2.44 -3.21 -5.09
C ASP A 160 -3.33 -2.94 -6.31
N PHE A 161 -2.68 -2.44 -7.37
CA PHE A 161 -3.31 -2.08 -8.65
C PHE A 161 -3.55 -3.27 -9.57
N ASN A 162 -3.08 -4.48 -9.23
CA ASN A 162 -3.14 -5.70 -10.04
C ASN A 162 -2.55 -5.56 -11.46
N VAL A 163 -1.81 -4.48 -11.72
CA VAL A 163 -1.34 -4.05 -13.04
C VAL A 163 -0.05 -3.27 -12.87
N ILE A 164 0.89 -3.38 -13.81
CA ILE A 164 2.12 -2.59 -13.78
C ILE A 164 1.88 -1.09 -13.99
N SER A 165 2.69 -0.26 -13.33
CA SER A 165 2.59 1.21 -13.33
C SER A 165 2.52 1.84 -14.73
N SER A 166 3.34 1.38 -15.69
CA SER A 166 3.36 1.92 -17.06
C SER A 166 2.03 1.79 -17.79
N ASN A 167 1.24 0.76 -17.44
CA ASN A 167 -0.10 0.57 -18.02
C ASN A 167 -1.15 1.47 -17.36
N ILE A 168 -0.87 1.96 -16.16
CA ILE A 168 -1.76 2.79 -15.35
C ILE A 168 -1.50 4.28 -15.61
N GLU A 169 -0.25 4.67 -15.81
CA GLU A 169 0.17 6.07 -15.99
C GLU A 169 -0.59 6.81 -17.11
N LYS A 170 -0.92 6.11 -18.21
CA LYS A 170 -1.71 6.67 -19.32
C LYS A 170 -3.15 7.06 -18.97
N PHE A 171 -3.68 6.57 -17.86
CA PHE A 171 -5.02 6.90 -17.38
C PHE A 171 -5.02 8.08 -16.42
N LEU A 172 -3.87 8.51 -15.93
CA LEU A 172 -3.81 9.52 -14.87
C LEU A 172 -4.07 10.92 -15.41
N PRO A 173 -4.57 11.85 -14.57
CA PRO A 173 -4.58 13.27 -14.92
C PRO A 173 -3.14 13.77 -15.15
N ALA A 174 -2.98 14.84 -15.96
CA ALA A 174 -1.68 15.24 -16.51
C ALA A 174 -0.60 15.59 -15.46
N ASN A 175 -0.99 16.03 -14.27
CA ASN A 175 -0.10 16.36 -13.16
C ASN A 175 0.22 15.18 -12.23
N PHE A 176 -0.33 13.99 -12.48
CA PHE A 176 -0.06 12.80 -11.70
C PHE A 176 1.02 11.93 -12.36
N ARG A 177 1.78 11.24 -11.53
CA ARG A 177 2.81 10.28 -11.94
C ARG A 177 2.74 9.02 -11.09
N THR A 178 3.35 7.96 -11.60
CA THR A 178 3.58 6.75 -10.82
C THR A 178 4.99 6.76 -10.22
N TYR A 179 5.11 6.26 -8.99
CA TYR A 179 6.35 6.18 -8.23
C TYR A 179 6.54 4.75 -7.73
N GLN A 180 7.62 4.12 -8.16
CA GLN A 180 7.99 2.77 -7.74
C GLN A 180 9.51 2.67 -7.54
N PRO A 181 10.00 1.70 -6.75
CA PRO A 181 11.42 1.42 -6.64
C PRO A 181 12.01 1.10 -8.02
N ARG A 182 13.19 1.68 -8.30
CA ARG A 182 13.96 1.31 -9.48
C ARG A 182 14.60 -0.05 -9.24
N HIS A 183 14.52 -0.96 -10.21
CA HIS A 183 15.21 -2.24 -10.13
C HIS A 183 16.70 -2.02 -9.92
N ASN A 184 17.20 -2.50 -8.80
CA ASN A 184 18.60 -2.47 -8.45
C ASN A 184 19.27 -3.77 -8.91
N ARG A 185 20.00 -3.66 -10.02
CA ARG A 185 20.76 -4.77 -10.60
C ARG A 185 21.84 -5.31 -9.66
N SER A 186 22.32 -4.53 -8.69
CA SER A 186 23.30 -5.01 -7.71
C SER A 186 22.75 -6.14 -6.83
N LEU A 187 21.42 -6.28 -6.75
CA LEU A 187 20.77 -7.31 -5.95
C LEU A 187 20.62 -8.66 -6.67
N TYR A 188 20.87 -8.73 -7.99
CA TYR A 188 20.51 -9.89 -8.84
C TYR A 188 21.20 -11.22 -8.49
N ASN A 189 22.22 -11.21 -7.63
CA ASN A 189 22.89 -12.41 -7.12
C ASN A 189 23.00 -12.38 -5.58
N THR A 190 22.08 -11.69 -4.92
CA THR A 190 22.03 -11.57 -3.46
C THR A 190 20.73 -12.14 -2.94
N GLU A 191 20.68 -12.49 -1.65
CA GLU A 191 19.43 -12.85 -0.99
C GLU A 191 18.36 -11.74 -1.04
N ASN A 192 18.79 -10.49 -1.29
CA ASN A 192 17.90 -9.33 -1.42
C ASN A 192 17.39 -9.12 -2.86
N PHE A 193 17.65 -10.03 -3.79
CA PHE A 193 17.11 -9.99 -5.15
C PHE A 193 15.61 -9.73 -5.18
N ILE A 194 14.87 -10.38 -4.27
CA ILE A 194 13.42 -10.30 -4.19
C ILE A 194 12.90 -8.91 -3.85
N ASN A 195 13.70 -8.07 -3.18
CA ASN A 195 13.35 -6.69 -2.84
C ASN A 195 13.33 -5.76 -4.08
N ASN A 196 13.59 -6.28 -5.29
CA ASN A 196 13.31 -5.57 -6.54
C ASN A 196 11.85 -5.66 -6.99
N TYR A 197 11.07 -6.56 -6.40
CA TYR A 197 9.73 -6.89 -6.85
C TYR A 197 8.76 -6.83 -5.69
N SER A 198 7.53 -6.44 -5.98
CA SER A 198 6.46 -6.44 -5.01
C SER A 198 5.64 -7.73 -5.03
N TYR A 199 5.64 -8.47 -6.15
CA TYR A 199 4.82 -9.67 -6.31
C TYR A 199 5.48 -10.78 -7.15
N PHE A 200 5.06 -12.03 -6.92
CA PHE A 200 5.47 -13.21 -7.67
C PHE A 200 4.31 -13.90 -8.40
N PHE A 201 4.48 -14.14 -9.70
CA PHE A 201 3.55 -14.96 -10.47
C PHE A 201 3.93 -16.43 -10.40
N THR A 202 3.01 -17.28 -9.97
CA THR A 202 3.22 -18.73 -9.90
C THR A 202 2.44 -19.48 -10.98
N GLU A 203 3.00 -20.58 -11.47
CA GLU A 203 2.26 -21.58 -12.26
C GLU A 203 1.18 -22.23 -11.38
N LYS A 204 -0.09 -22.08 -11.73
CA LYS A 204 -1.26 -22.40 -10.88
C LYS A 204 -1.21 -23.80 -10.26
N ASP A 205 -0.83 -24.82 -11.03
CA ASP A 205 -0.88 -26.23 -10.56
C ASP A 205 0.40 -26.69 -9.86
N LYS A 206 1.54 -26.02 -10.12
CA LYS A 206 2.85 -26.43 -9.58
C LYS A 206 3.34 -25.50 -8.48
N HIS A 207 2.70 -24.34 -8.31
CA HIS A 207 3.11 -23.25 -7.44
C HIS A 207 4.55 -22.77 -7.70
N ILE A 208 5.10 -23.02 -8.89
CA ILE A 208 6.47 -22.63 -9.23
C ILE A 208 6.47 -21.16 -9.63
N ILE A 209 7.38 -20.36 -9.07
CA ILE A 209 7.54 -18.95 -9.46
C ILE A 209 7.97 -18.88 -10.94
N LYS A 210 7.15 -18.28 -11.79
CA LYS A 210 7.40 -18.08 -13.24
C LYS A 210 7.70 -16.64 -13.61
N GLY A 211 7.33 -15.69 -12.78
CA GLY A 211 7.55 -14.26 -13.01
C GLY A 211 7.55 -13.47 -11.71
N MET A 212 8.03 -12.24 -11.79
CA MET A 212 8.14 -11.31 -10.67
C MET A 212 7.88 -9.89 -11.21
N ASN A 213 7.20 -9.04 -10.43
CA ASN A 213 6.88 -7.69 -10.90
C ASN A 213 6.63 -6.69 -9.76
N ALA A 214 6.55 -5.42 -10.12
CA ALA A 214 6.16 -4.31 -9.27
C ALA A 214 4.70 -3.95 -9.57
N LEU A 215 3.78 -4.51 -8.80
CA LEU A 215 2.33 -4.25 -8.89
C LEU A 215 1.86 -3.20 -7.86
N ASP A 216 2.65 -3.00 -6.82
CA ASP A 216 2.39 -2.07 -5.73
C ASP A 216 3.27 -0.84 -5.93
N PHE A 217 2.65 0.33 -6.10
CA PHE A 217 3.35 1.58 -6.36
C PHE A 217 2.51 2.76 -5.85
N CYS A 218 3.07 3.96 -5.88
CA CYS A 218 2.36 5.17 -5.51
C CYS A 218 1.93 5.93 -6.77
N ILE A 219 0.70 6.47 -6.77
CA ILE A 219 0.28 7.51 -7.70
C ILE A 219 0.16 8.82 -6.91
N SER A 220 0.78 9.88 -7.41
CA SER A 220 0.73 11.19 -6.74
C SER A 220 0.89 12.33 -7.73
N ASN A 221 0.32 13.49 -7.40
CA ASN A 221 0.58 14.77 -8.04
C ASN A 221 1.70 15.58 -7.35
N MET A 222 2.29 15.03 -6.29
CA MET A 222 3.39 15.64 -5.55
C MET A 222 4.74 15.25 -6.18
N GLU A 223 5.72 16.16 -6.17
CA GLU A 223 7.08 15.90 -6.66
C GLU A 223 8.01 15.33 -5.58
N GLY A 224 7.66 15.47 -4.29
CA GLY A 224 8.48 15.09 -3.13
C GLY A 224 8.48 13.60 -2.76
N ILE A 225 8.16 12.69 -3.68
CA ILE A 225 8.11 11.25 -3.39
C ILE A 225 9.49 10.62 -3.60
N THR A 226 10.13 10.20 -2.52
CA THR A 226 11.51 9.69 -2.50
C THR A 226 11.66 8.42 -1.67
N ASN A 227 12.86 7.82 -1.63
CA ASN A 227 13.20 6.64 -0.82
C ASN A 227 12.25 5.44 -0.98
N LEU A 228 11.86 5.17 -2.23
CA LEU A 228 10.98 4.07 -2.60
C LEU A 228 11.68 2.71 -2.43
N SER A 229 11.10 1.79 -1.66
CA SER A 229 11.64 0.43 -1.50
C SER A 229 10.55 -0.64 -1.35
N TYR A 230 10.88 -1.86 -1.73
CA TYR A 230 10.15 -3.07 -1.36
C TYR A 230 10.91 -3.86 -0.30
N SER A 231 10.20 -4.41 0.67
CA SER A 231 10.75 -5.34 1.66
C SER A 231 9.93 -6.62 1.78
N TRP A 232 10.63 -7.75 1.69
CA TRP A 232 10.10 -9.09 1.98
C TRP A 232 10.52 -9.59 3.36
N ASP A 233 10.94 -8.72 4.27
CA ASP A 233 11.57 -9.14 5.53
C ASP A 233 10.59 -9.85 6.48
N PHE A 234 9.28 -9.72 6.24
CA PHE A 234 8.25 -10.52 6.92
C PHE A 234 8.45 -12.03 6.80
N ILE A 235 9.14 -12.49 5.75
CA ILE A 235 9.54 -13.91 5.57
C ILE A 235 10.32 -14.40 6.79
N ASN A 236 11.10 -13.53 7.44
CA ASN A 236 11.91 -13.90 8.60
C ASN A 236 11.08 -14.09 9.89
N HIS A 237 9.83 -13.63 9.92
CA HIS A 237 8.95 -13.74 11.08
C HIS A 237 8.04 -14.98 11.04
N CYS A 238 8.15 -15.81 10.00
CA CYS A 238 7.18 -16.86 9.72
C CYS A 238 7.81 -18.04 8.97
N ASN A 239 7.51 -19.28 9.35
CA ASN A 239 8.04 -20.49 8.73
C ASN A 239 7.22 -21.01 7.53
N VAL A 240 6.17 -20.29 7.13
CA VAL A 240 5.34 -20.63 5.96
C VAL A 240 6.08 -20.36 4.65
N TYR A 241 7.02 -19.42 4.66
CA TYR A 241 7.78 -19.02 3.50
C TYR A 241 9.10 -19.81 3.39
N PRO A 242 9.58 -20.07 2.16
CA PRO A 242 10.96 -20.51 1.98
C PRO A 242 11.93 -19.44 2.48
N LYS A 243 13.15 -19.83 2.82
CA LYS A 243 14.20 -18.87 3.17
C LYS A 243 14.40 -17.90 2.01
N LYS A 244 14.47 -16.61 2.32
CA LYS A 244 14.65 -15.50 1.36
C LYS A 244 15.79 -15.78 0.36
N SER A 245 16.92 -16.27 0.86
CA SER A 245 18.11 -16.62 0.06
C SER A 245 17.94 -17.79 -0.92
N THR A 246 16.83 -18.54 -0.84
CA THR A 246 16.56 -19.72 -1.66
C THR A 246 15.52 -19.46 -2.75
N ILE A 247 14.93 -18.26 -2.79
CA ILE A 247 13.88 -17.90 -3.75
C ILE A 247 14.50 -17.67 -5.12
N GLU A 248 14.15 -18.54 -6.06
CA GLU A 248 14.64 -18.55 -7.43
C GLU A 248 13.51 -18.84 -8.43
N ARG A 249 13.51 -18.09 -9.54
CA ARG A 249 12.57 -18.26 -10.65
C ARG A 249 12.73 -19.65 -11.29
N ASN A 250 11.61 -20.27 -11.66
CA ASN A 250 11.50 -21.60 -12.25
C ASN A 250 11.92 -22.78 -11.36
N VAL A 251 12.40 -22.52 -10.14
CA VAL A 251 12.87 -23.54 -9.19
C VAL A 251 12.00 -23.54 -7.94
N THR A 252 11.82 -22.37 -7.32
CA THR A 252 11.12 -22.26 -6.04
C THR A 252 9.62 -22.49 -6.21
N LYS A 253 9.09 -23.36 -5.36
CA LYS A 253 7.65 -23.52 -5.16
C LYS A 253 7.21 -22.60 -4.03
N LEU A 254 6.20 -21.79 -4.29
CA LEU A 254 5.64 -20.82 -3.36
C LEU A 254 4.12 -20.99 -3.33
N ASN A 255 3.62 -21.62 -2.27
CA ASN A 255 2.19 -21.78 -2.03
C ASN A 255 1.85 -21.07 -0.72
N ILE A 256 1.48 -19.80 -0.82
CA ILE A 256 1.19 -18.96 0.34
C ILE A 256 -0.29 -19.18 0.72
N PRO A 257 -0.60 -19.68 1.92
CA PRO A 257 -1.97 -19.82 2.38
C PRO A 257 -2.63 -18.45 2.53
N VAL A 258 -3.95 -18.38 2.30
CA VAL A 258 -4.74 -17.17 2.57
C VAL A 258 -4.57 -16.72 4.02
N GLY A 259 -4.44 -15.41 4.22
CA GLY A 259 -4.17 -14.80 5.52
C GLY A 259 -2.68 -14.61 5.81
N TYR A 260 -1.79 -14.97 4.88
CA TYR A 260 -0.36 -14.66 4.94
C TYR A 260 0.00 -13.70 3.81
N PRO A 261 0.82 -12.66 4.06
CA PRO A 261 1.22 -11.71 3.03
C PRO A 261 1.87 -12.40 1.83
N ASP A 262 1.46 -12.02 0.63
CA ASP A 262 1.99 -12.51 -0.64
C ASP A 262 2.56 -11.40 -1.53
N HIS A 263 2.54 -10.15 -1.03
CA HIS A 263 3.24 -9.00 -1.59
C HIS A 263 4.33 -8.50 -0.63
N ALA A 264 5.31 -7.80 -1.19
CA ALA A 264 6.28 -7.03 -0.43
C ALA A 264 5.62 -5.85 0.29
N LEU A 265 6.16 -5.46 1.44
CA LEU A 265 5.89 -4.15 2.03
C LEU A 265 6.48 -3.07 1.12
N PHE A 266 5.65 -2.16 0.62
CA PHE A 266 6.09 -1.01 -0.18
C PHE A 266 6.18 0.24 0.70
N THR A 267 7.32 0.93 0.66
CA THR A 267 7.55 2.11 1.52
C THR A 267 8.18 3.25 0.76
N PHE A 268 7.92 4.47 1.20
CA PHE A 268 8.52 5.68 0.66
C PHE A 268 8.43 6.85 1.65
N VAL A 269 9.06 7.96 1.27
CA VAL A 269 9.03 9.22 2.01
C VAL A 269 8.40 10.30 1.14
N VAL A 270 7.66 11.19 1.78
CA VAL A 270 7.08 12.40 1.19
C VAL A 270 7.76 13.61 1.81
N ASP A 271 8.48 14.36 0.99
CA ASP A 271 9.06 15.65 1.34
C ASP A 271 7.99 16.75 1.17
N ILE A 272 7.70 17.49 2.25
CA ILE A 272 6.53 18.41 2.38
C ILE A 272 6.89 19.82 2.83
#